data_AF-A0A6N3G2V0-F1
#
_entry.id   AF-A0A6N3G2V0-F1
#
_cell.length_a   1.000
_cell.length_b   1.000
_cell.length_c   1.000
_cell.angle_alpha   90.00
_cell.angle_beta   90.00
_cell.angle_gamma   90.00
#
_symmetry.space_group_name_H-M   'P 1'
#
loop_
_entity.id
_entity.type
_entity.pdbx_description
1 polymer ?
#
loop_
_entity_poly.entity_id
_entity_poly.type
_entity_poly.pdbx_seq_one_letter_code
_entity_poly.pdbx_strand_id
1 'polypeptide(L)'
;MNVKKLILLNLPYLLFVYPFDKLAQAFRLAPGADLSAKLLSIGDGFTAAFSSVGLSLHPTDLLIGLAGAVILRLAVWIKGKNAKKYRHGMEYGSARWGTPADIAPYMDKDFFNNIPMTQTERITMASRPKQPKYARNKNILVIGGSGSGKTRFFCKPSLLQAHSSYVCTDPKGTLLPEIGSFLERKKYRIKCLNLINFKKSMRYNPLAYIRSEKDILKLVNALIMNTKGEGEKSSEDFWVKAERLYYSALIGYIWYEAPEEERNFITLLDLINASEAREDDEEYQSPVDILFQQLEEKEPDHFAVKQYRKFKMAAGDVCSK
;
A
#
# COMPACT_ATOMS: atom_id res chain seq x y z
N MET A 1 1.66 4.91 31.18
CA MET A 1 0.64 5.98 31.19
C MET A 1 0.75 6.71 32.52
N ASN A 2 0.93 8.04 32.54
CA ASN A 2 1.27 8.76 33.78
C ASN A 2 0.01 8.98 34.63
N VAL A 3 -0.11 8.30 35.77
CA VAL A 3 -1.28 8.33 36.68
C VAL A 3 -1.60 9.76 37.13
N LYS A 4 -0.58 10.60 37.39
CA LYS A 4 -0.78 12.01 37.77
C LYS A 4 -1.53 12.80 36.69
N LYS A 5 -1.24 12.52 35.41
CA LYS A 5 -1.90 13.20 34.28
C LYS A 5 -3.36 12.78 34.14
N LEU A 6 -3.69 11.53 34.49
CA LEU A 6 -5.06 11.02 34.42
C LEU A 6 -5.94 11.61 35.54
N ILE A 7 -5.40 11.74 36.75
CA ILE A 7 -6.09 12.37 37.89
C ILE A 7 -6.36 13.85 37.58
N LEU A 8 -5.33 14.59 37.15
CA LEU A 8 -5.45 16.02 36.85
C LEU A 8 -6.47 16.32 35.74
N LEU A 9 -6.60 15.42 34.75
CA LEU A 9 -7.52 15.57 33.63
C LEU A 9 -8.99 15.35 34.04
N ASN A 10 -9.25 14.54 35.08
CA ASN A 10 -10.61 14.18 35.49
C ASN A 10 -11.09 14.96 36.73
N LEU A 11 -10.18 15.56 37.52
CA LEU A 11 -10.50 16.34 38.71
C LEU A 11 -11.53 17.46 38.50
N PRO A 12 -11.50 18.26 37.41
CA PRO A 12 -12.49 19.33 37.20
C PRO A 12 -13.92 18.81 37.01
N TYR A 13 -14.09 17.57 36.54
CA TYR A 13 -15.41 16.97 36.35
C TYR A 13 -16.07 16.59 37.68
N LEU A 14 -15.28 16.35 38.73
CA LEU A 14 -15.80 16.09 40.08
C LEU A 14 -16.48 17.34 40.67
N LEU A 15 -16.11 18.55 40.24
CA LEU A 15 -16.81 19.78 40.62
C LEU A 15 -18.26 19.82 40.10
N PHE A 16 -18.57 19.08 39.03
CA PHE A 16 -19.92 18.97 38.49
C PHE A 16 -20.81 18.00 39.27
N VAL A 17 -20.26 17.21 40.19
CA VAL A 17 -21.07 16.39 41.10
C VAL A 17 -22.01 17.27 41.92
N TYR A 18 -21.52 18.41 42.41
CA TYR A 18 -22.29 19.36 43.23
C TYR A 18 -23.55 19.92 42.55
N PRO A 19 -23.51 20.51 41.33
CA PRO A 19 -24.72 20.99 40.68
C PRO A 19 -25.69 19.88 40.31
N PHE A 20 -25.22 18.70 39.88
CA PHE A 20 -26.11 17.57 39.57
C PHE A 20 -26.76 16.97 40.84
N ASP A 21 -26.02 16.92 41.95
CA ASP A 21 -26.54 16.54 43.26
C ASP A 21 -27.61 17.54 43.76
N LYS A 22 -27.36 18.85 43.62
CA LYS A 22 -28.35 19.89 43.98
C LYS A 22 -29.60 19.86 43.12
N LEU A 23 -29.47 19.54 41.83
CA LEU A 23 -30.62 19.32 40.95
C LEU A 23 -31.46 18.12 41.41
N ALA A 24 -30.82 17.02 41.79
CA ALA A 24 -31.51 15.85 42.34
C ALA A 24 -32.17 16.14 43.68
N GLN A 25 -31.48 16.86 44.57
CA GLN A 25 -32.00 17.30 45.87
C GLN A 25 -33.23 18.20 45.70
N ALA A 26 -33.16 19.18 44.79
CA ALA A 26 -34.29 20.07 44.50
C ALA A 26 -35.51 19.31 43.97
N PHE A 27 -35.29 18.36 43.05
CA PHE A 27 -36.34 17.52 42.51
C PHE A 27 -36.97 16.58 43.57
N ARG A 28 -36.16 16.11 44.52
CA ARG A 28 -36.64 15.28 45.64
C ARG A 28 -37.50 16.09 46.63
N LEU A 29 -37.11 17.33 46.91
CA LEU A 29 -37.78 18.22 47.88
C LEU A 29 -38.97 18.99 47.30
N ALA A 30 -39.15 18.99 45.98
CA ALA A 30 -40.28 19.63 45.32
C ALA A 30 -41.62 18.96 45.69
N PRO A 31 -42.67 19.73 46.06
CA PRO A 31 -43.96 19.19 46.46
C PRO A 31 -44.76 18.66 45.26
N GLY A 32 -45.28 17.44 45.37
CA GLY A 32 -46.11 16.81 44.34
C GLY A 32 -45.98 15.28 44.34
N ALA A 33 -47.08 14.58 44.07
CA ALA A 33 -47.08 13.11 43.98
C ALA A 33 -46.55 12.62 42.62
N ASP A 34 -46.89 13.34 41.54
CA ASP A 34 -46.54 12.99 40.16
C ASP A 34 -45.44 13.89 39.58
N LEU A 35 -44.79 13.40 38.52
CA LEU A 35 -43.67 14.06 37.83
C LEU A 35 -44.03 15.49 37.36
N SER A 36 -45.24 15.69 36.85
CA SER A 36 -45.74 16.99 36.38
C SER A 36 -45.88 17.99 37.53
N ALA A 37 -46.45 17.56 38.65
CA ALA A 37 -46.62 18.38 39.84
C ALA A 37 -45.27 18.79 40.44
N LYS A 38 -44.30 17.87 40.50
CA LYS A 38 -42.93 18.17 40.97
C LYS A 38 -42.16 19.12 40.06
N LEU A 39 -42.40 19.07 38.76
CA LEU A 39 -41.78 20.01 37.80
C LEU A 39 -42.39 21.42 37.92
N LEU A 40 -43.70 21.51 38.12
CA LEU A 40 -44.40 22.78 38.34
C LEU A 40 -43.93 23.50 39.62
N SER A 41 -43.58 22.75 40.66
CA SER A 41 -43.14 23.27 41.96
C SER A 41 -41.62 23.22 42.18
N ILE A 42 -40.84 23.01 41.13
CA ILE A 42 -39.38 22.82 41.25
C ILE A 42 -38.66 24.03 41.88
N GLY A 43 -39.22 25.24 41.72
CA GLY A 43 -38.72 26.46 42.34
C GLY A 43 -38.71 26.40 43.88
N ASP A 44 -39.73 25.79 44.48
CA ASP A 44 -39.79 25.56 45.93
C ASP A 44 -38.76 24.50 46.34
N GLY A 45 -38.60 23.45 45.52
CA GLY A 45 -37.56 22.44 45.69
C GLY A 45 -36.14 23.00 45.67
N PHE A 46 -35.84 23.95 44.78
CA PHE A 46 -34.55 24.65 44.75
C PHE A 46 -34.33 25.52 45.98
N THR A 47 -35.36 26.25 46.41
CA THR A 47 -35.30 27.08 47.62
C THR A 47 -34.96 26.22 48.84
N ALA A 48 -35.57 25.03 48.94
CA ALA A 48 -35.26 24.06 49.98
C ALA A 48 -33.86 23.44 49.83
N ALA A 49 -33.43 23.09 48.62
CA ALA A 49 -32.11 22.49 48.37
C ALA A 49 -30.94 23.44 48.65
N PHE A 50 -31.11 24.75 48.39
CA PHE A 50 -30.08 25.77 48.63
C PHE A 50 -30.09 26.35 50.06
N SER A 51 -31.06 25.98 50.90
CA SER A 51 -31.03 26.29 52.34
C SER A 51 -29.78 25.72 53.04
N SER A 52 -29.19 24.66 52.47
CA SER A 52 -27.91 24.11 52.88
C SER A 52 -26.90 24.22 51.74
N VAL A 53 -25.71 24.75 52.03
CA VAL A 53 -24.63 24.92 51.04
C VAL A 53 -23.89 23.60 50.75
N GLY A 54 -24.02 22.60 51.64
CA GLY A 54 -23.37 21.30 51.49
C GLY A 54 -24.04 20.37 50.47
N LEU A 55 -23.32 19.33 50.05
CA LEU A 55 -23.87 18.22 49.26
C LEU A 55 -25.00 17.51 50.01
N SER A 56 -26.02 17.06 49.28
CA SER A 56 -27.03 16.16 49.82
C SER A 56 -26.36 14.82 50.15
N LEU A 57 -26.48 14.33 51.38
CA LEU A 57 -25.97 13.01 51.75
C LEU A 57 -26.96 11.88 51.41
N HIS A 58 -28.02 12.20 50.68
CA HIS A 58 -29.00 11.20 50.28
C HIS A 58 -28.43 10.29 49.17
N PRO A 59 -28.51 8.96 49.30
CA PRO A 59 -27.87 8.04 48.35
C PRO A 59 -28.28 8.26 46.89
N THR A 60 -29.55 8.62 46.66
CA THR A 60 -30.10 8.90 45.32
C THR A 60 -29.50 10.16 44.70
N ASP A 61 -29.33 11.21 45.49
CA ASP A 61 -28.89 12.52 45.02
C ASP A 61 -27.39 12.46 44.66
N LEU A 62 -26.60 11.78 45.51
CA LEU A 62 -25.18 11.51 45.27
C LEU A 62 -24.94 10.64 44.03
N LEU A 63 -25.76 9.59 43.83
CA LEU A 63 -25.66 8.74 42.64
C LEU A 63 -25.96 9.52 41.36
N ILE A 64 -26.98 10.38 41.37
CA ILE A 64 -27.32 11.25 40.25
C ILE A 64 -26.22 12.30 40.02
N GLY A 65 -25.64 12.86 41.09
CA GLY A 65 -24.50 13.76 41.04
C GLY A 65 -23.27 13.14 40.34
N LEU A 66 -22.89 11.94 40.77
CA LEU A 66 -21.77 11.18 40.18
C LEU A 66 -22.07 10.76 38.74
N ALA A 67 -23.28 10.26 38.45
CA ALA A 67 -23.69 9.87 37.11
C ALA A 67 -23.66 11.07 36.15
N GLY A 68 -24.15 12.24 36.57
CA GLY A 68 -24.12 13.47 35.79
C GLY A 68 -22.70 13.92 35.44
N ALA A 69 -21.78 13.88 36.41
CA ALA A 69 -20.36 14.18 36.17
C ALA A 69 -19.70 13.20 35.17
N VAL A 70 -20.03 11.91 35.25
CA VAL A 70 -19.55 10.88 34.31
C VAL A 70 -20.12 11.10 32.91
N ILE A 71 -21.42 11.38 32.78
CA ILE A 71 -22.06 11.66 31.49
C ILE A 71 -21.45 12.90 30.84
N LEU A 72 -21.22 13.97 31.61
CA LEU A 72 -20.55 15.18 31.12
C LEU A 72 -19.12 14.88 30.64
N ARG A 73 -18.38 14.06 31.39
CA ARG A 73 -17.03 13.62 31.00
C ARG A 73 -17.06 12.85 29.68
N LEU A 74 -18.00 11.93 29.52
CA LEU A 74 -18.20 11.15 28.30
C LEU A 74 -18.56 12.06 27.12
N ALA A 75 -19.47 13.01 27.31
CA ALA A 75 -19.87 13.97 26.27
C ALA A 75 -18.67 14.80 25.77
N VAL A 76 -17.84 15.31 26.69
CA VAL A 76 -16.62 16.06 26.31
C VAL A 76 -15.59 15.16 25.65
N TRP A 77 -15.43 13.92 26.11
CA TRP A 77 -14.52 12.95 25.50
C TRP A 77 -14.92 12.59 24.06
N ILE A 78 -16.22 12.33 23.81
CA ILE A 78 -16.76 12.07 22.48
C ILE A 78 -16.54 13.27 21.56
N LYS A 79 -16.86 14.49 22.05
CA LYS A 79 -16.66 15.72 21.27
C LYS A 79 -15.19 15.99 20.96
N GLY A 80 -14.28 15.70 21.89
CA GLY A 80 -12.83 15.81 21.69
C GLY A 80 -12.27 14.79 20.69
N LYS A 81 -12.81 13.56 20.68
CA LYS A 81 -12.45 12.54 19.69
C LYS A 81 -12.93 12.89 18.28
N ASN A 82 -14.09 13.52 18.18
CA ASN A 82 -14.70 13.95 16.91
C ASN A 82 -14.32 15.37 16.49
N ALA A 83 -13.42 16.03 17.23
CA ALA A 83 -12.91 17.34 16.86
C ALA A 83 -12.12 17.24 15.56
N LYS A 84 -12.69 17.80 14.49
CA LYS A 84 -11.99 17.93 13.20
C LYS A 84 -10.75 18.80 13.40
N LYS A 85 -9.61 18.32 12.89
CA LYS A 85 -8.33 19.02 12.98
C LYS A 85 -8.24 20.07 11.88
N TYR A 86 -8.77 21.26 12.15
CA TYR A 86 -8.66 22.40 11.24
C TYR A 86 -7.37 23.18 11.49
N ARG A 87 -6.80 23.73 10.41
CA ARG A 87 -5.70 24.70 10.46
C ARG A 87 -6.28 26.10 10.29
N HIS A 88 -6.81 26.65 11.38
CA HIS A 88 -7.42 27.98 11.38
C HIS A 88 -6.41 29.06 10.96
N GLY A 89 -6.81 29.97 10.08
CA GLY A 89 -5.96 31.05 9.56
C GLY A 89 -4.94 30.64 8.48
N MET A 90 -5.00 29.41 7.97
CA MET A 90 -4.11 28.90 6.91
C MET A 90 -4.88 28.49 5.64
N GLU A 91 -5.78 29.37 5.18
CA GLU A 91 -6.70 29.10 4.06
C GLU A 91 -5.98 29.06 2.70
N TYR A 92 -4.91 29.84 2.54
CA TYR A 92 -4.15 29.99 1.29
C TYR A 92 -2.87 29.14 1.25
N GLY A 93 -2.81 28.09 2.07
CA GLY A 93 -1.64 27.25 2.22
C GLY A 93 -0.68 27.75 3.30
N SER A 94 0.14 26.83 3.81
CA SER A 94 1.09 27.08 4.91
C SER A 94 2.51 26.66 4.55
N ALA A 95 2.77 26.50 3.26
CA ALA A 95 4.08 26.13 2.75
C ALA A 95 5.04 27.30 2.98
N ARG A 96 6.22 27.00 3.51
CA ARG A 96 7.34 27.91 3.64
C ARG A 96 8.62 27.21 3.24
N TRP A 97 9.65 27.98 2.94
CA TRP A 97 11.00 27.44 2.81
C TRP A 97 11.42 26.76 4.12
N GLY A 98 11.95 25.55 3.98
CA GLY A 98 12.48 24.78 5.09
C GLY A 98 13.76 25.40 5.63
N THR A 99 14.00 25.20 6.92
CA THR A 99 15.25 25.54 7.59
C THR A 99 16.04 24.26 7.89
N PRO A 100 17.35 24.35 8.18
CA PRO A 100 18.13 23.16 8.56
C PRO A 100 17.54 22.38 9.74
N ALA A 101 16.89 23.07 10.68
CA ALA A 101 16.22 22.44 11.80
C ALA A 101 14.99 21.60 11.40
N ASP A 102 14.34 21.95 10.29
CA ASP A 102 13.16 21.21 9.80
C ASP A 102 13.57 19.85 9.20
N ILE A 103 14.70 19.77 8.49
CA ILE A 103 15.16 18.53 7.84
C ILE A 103 15.98 17.63 8.77
N ALA A 104 16.69 18.20 9.76
CA ALA A 104 17.61 17.48 10.64
C ALA A 104 17.02 16.20 11.27
N PRO A 105 15.75 16.15 11.72
CA PRO A 105 15.18 14.93 12.30
C PRO A 105 14.97 13.79 11.30
N TYR A 106 15.01 14.08 10.00
CA TYR A 106 14.86 13.12 8.91
C TYR A 106 16.20 12.60 8.37
N MET A 107 17.32 13.16 8.84
CA MET A 107 18.66 12.78 8.41
C MET A 107 19.27 11.79 9.39
N ASP A 108 20.01 10.82 8.87
CA ASP A 108 20.93 10.00 9.64
C ASP A 108 22.20 10.79 9.96
N LYS A 109 22.85 10.46 11.08
CA LYS A 109 24.15 11.01 11.45
C LYS A 109 25.25 10.52 10.51
N ASP A 110 25.16 9.27 10.05
CA ASP A 110 26.05 8.76 9.02
C ASP A 110 25.62 9.29 7.66
N PHE A 111 26.49 10.10 7.04
CA PHE A 111 26.26 10.67 5.73
C PHE A 111 25.89 9.61 4.69
N PHE A 112 26.55 8.45 4.71
CA PHE A 112 26.35 7.39 3.71
C PHE A 112 25.07 6.58 3.92
N ASN A 113 24.44 6.71 5.10
CA ASN A 113 23.14 6.11 5.39
C ASN A 113 21.96 7.03 5.03
N ASN A 114 22.17 7.94 4.08
CA ASN A 114 21.17 8.88 3.63
C ASN A 114 21.01 8.89 2.10
N ILE A 115 19.79 9.13 1.64
CA ILE A 115 19.49 9.47 0.26
C ILE A 115 19.72 10.98 0.07
N PRO A 116 20.60 11.39 -0.86
CA PRO A 116 20.83 12.80 -1.14
C PRO A 116 19.63 13.41 -1.88
N MET A 117 19.11 14.54 -1.40
CA MET A 117 18.02 15.28 -2.05
C MET A 117 18.54 16.56 -2.69
N THR A 118 19.31 17.34 -1.92
CA THR A 118 19.96 18.58 -2.35
C THR A 118 21.39 18.60 -1.80
N GLN A 119 22.07 19.74 -1.89
CA GLN A 119 23.37 19.94 -1.24
C GLN A 119 23.30 19.80 0.29
N THR A 120 22.20 20.24 0.90
CA THR A 120 22.02 20.35 2.36
C THR A 120 21.03 19.32 2.91
N GLU A 121 19.96 19.02 2.19
CA GLU A 121 18.88 18.13 2.62
C GLU A 121 19.13 16.67 2.21
N ARG A 122 18.83 15.75 3.12
CA ARG A 122 18.91 14.30 2.89
C ARG A 122 17.79 13.57 3.63
N ILE A 123 17.52 12.33 3.23
CA ILE A 123 16.53 11.47 3.88
C ILE A 123 17.22 10.20 4.35
N THR A 124 17.07 9.85 5.62
CA THR A 124 17.65 8.63 6.20
C THR A 124 17.16 7.37 5.49
N MET A 125 18.08 6.42 5.28
CA MET A 125 17.77 5.07 4.84
C MET A 125 17.21 4.19 5.96
N ALA A 126 17.19 4.65 7.22
CA ALA A 126 16.60 3.92 8.33
C ALA A 126 15.08 3.75 8.15
N SER A 127 14.61 2.50 8.09
CA SER A 127 13.17 2.20 7.97
C SER A 127 12.41 2.43 9.29
N ARG A 128 13.11 2.43 10.43
CA ARG A 128 12.53 2.61 11.77
C ARG A 128 13.35 3.63 12.57
N PRO A 129 13.17 4.94 12.33
CA PRO A 129 13.83 5.96 13.12
C PRO A 129 13.34 5.91 14.58
N LYS A 130 14.18 6.36 15.52
CA LYS A 130 13.87 6.37 16.97
C LYS A 130 12.53 7.05 17.29
N GLN A 131 12.15 8.05 16.50
CA GLN A 131 10.86 8.72 16.59
C GLN A 131 10.04 8.39 15.33
N PRO A 132 9.01 7.52 15.43
CA PRO A 132 8.24 7.06 14.26
C PRO A 132 7.60 8.17 13.43
N LYS A 133 7.30 9.33 14.02
CA LYS A 133 6.75 10.50 13.30
C LYS A 133 7.66 11.01 12.16
N TYR A 134 8.96 10.72 12.21
CA TYR A 134 9.93 11.10 11.20
C TYR A 134 10.20 10.01 10.16
N ALA A 135 9.54 8.86 10.25
CA ALA A 135 9.59 7.87 9.18
C ALA A 135 8.95 8.47 7.91
N ARG A 136 9.65 8.39 6.78
CA ARG A 136 9.20 8.89 5.49
C ARG A 136 9.24 7.79 4.44
N ASN A 137 8.32 7.88 3.48
CA ASN A 137 8.41 7.08 2.26
C ASN A 137 9.67 7.53 1.49
N LYS A 138 10.39 6.55 0.93
CA LYS A 138 11.67 6.76 0.21
C LYS A 138 11.47 6.78 -1.31
N ASN A 139 10.24 6.67 -1.79
CA ASN A 139 9.91 6.89 -3.20
C ASN A 139 10.10 8.37 -3.52
N ILE A 140 11.01 8.66 -4.45
CA ILE A 140 11.38 10.02 -4.83
C ILE A 140 11.03 10.23 -6.30
N LEU A 141 10.26 11.28 -6.58
CA LEU A 141 9.97 11.75 -7.92
C LEU A 141 10.87 12.93 -8.25
N VAL A 142 11.72 12.77 -9.27
CA VAL A 142 12.60 13.85 -9.76
C VAL A 142 12.08 14.35 -11.08
N ILE A 143 11.57 15.58 -11.09
CA ILE A 143 11.04 16.25 -12.27
C ILE A 143 12.11 17.21 -12.81
N GLY A 144 12.36 17.15 -14.11
CA GLY A 144 13.26 18.08 -14.78
C GLY A 144 13.27 17.87 -16.28
N GLY A 145 13.48 18.93 -17.05
CA GLY A 145 13.56 18.87 -18.51
C GLY A 145 14.72 18.03 -19.04
N SER A 146 14.80 17.86 -20.36
CA SER A 146 16.00 17.32 -20.99
C SER A 146 17.21 18.22 -20.69
N GLY A 147 18.39 17.63 -20.48
CA GLY A 147 19.61 18.39 -20.15
C GLY A 147 19.69 18.94 -18.71
N SER A 148 18.64 18.84 -17.89
CA SER A 148 18.64 19.38 -16.51
C SER A 148 19.58 18.65 -15.52
N GLY A 149 20.31 17.64 -15.99
CA GLY A 149 21.29 16.92 -15.20
C GLY A 149 20.73 15.90 -14.20
N LYS A 150 19.49 15.40 -14.36
CA LYS A 150 18.88 14.37 -13.48
C LYS A 150 19.84 13.22 -13.16
N THR A 151 20.49 12.66 -14.17
CA THR A 151 21.47 11.57 -14.03
C THR A 151 22.69 12.02 -13.23
N ARG A 152 23.24 13.20 -13.51
CA ARG A 152 24.47 13.71 -12.89
C ARG A 152 24.27 14.15 -11.44
N PHE A 153 23.15 14.81 -11.15
CA PHE A 153 22.91 15.46 -9.85
C PHE A 153 22.11 14.61 -8.87
N PHE A 154 21.32 13.64 -9.35
CA PHE A 154 20.53 12.78 -8.47
C PHE A 154 20.94 11.31 -8.56
N CYS A 155 20.89 10.71 -9.77
CA CYS A 155 21.13 9.27 -9.92
C CYS A 155 22.57 8.87 -9.53
N LYS A 156 23.59 9.53 -10.10
CA LYS A 156 25.00 9.21 -9.79
C LYS A 156 25.34 9.42 -8.31
N PRO A 157 25.02 10.55 -7.65
CA PRO A 157 25.29 10.71 -6.23
C PRO A 157 24.58 9.67 -5.36
N SER A 158 23.36 9.27 -5.72
CA SER A 158 22.61 8.22 -5.02
C SER A 158 23.28 6.86 -5.15
N LEU A 159 23.79 6.50 -6.33
CA LEU A 159 24.52 5.25 -6.55
C LEU A 159 25.90 5.25 -5.87
N LEU A 160 26.56 6.41 -5.83
CA LEU A 160 27.85 6.59 -5.17
C LEU A 160 27.76 6.51 -3.64
N GLN A 161 26.56 6.59 -3.05
CA GLN A 161 26.39 6.29 -1.61
C GLN A 161 26.74 4.83 -1.30
N ALA A 162 26.57 3.91 -2.25
CA ALA A 162 26.89 2.48 -2.10
C ALA A 162 26.28 1.84 -0.83
N HIS A 163 25.07 2.25 -0.45
CA HIS A 163 24.43 1.84 0.80
C HIS A 163 23.47 0.64 0.66
N SER A 164 23.10 0.27 -0.58
CA SER A 164 22.11 -0.80 -0.84
C SER A 164 22.34 -1.48 -2.19
N SER A 165 21.60 -2.56 -2.46
CA SER A 165 21.50 -3.12 -3.81
C SER A 165 20.76 -2.15 -4.74
N TYR A 166 21.21 -2.04 -5.99
CA TYR A 166 20.64 -1.13 -6.97
C TYR A 166 20.17 -1.89 -8.20
N VAL A 167 18.99 -1.51 -8.71
CA VAL A 167 18.49 -1.88 -10.03
C VAL A 167 18.30 -0.57 -10.79
N CYS A 168 18.98 -0.43 -11.92
CA CYS A 168 19.00 0.82 -12.68
C CYS A 168 18.54 0.55 -14.11
N THR A 169 17.59 1.36 -14.57
CA THR A 169 17.30 1.51 -15.99
C THR A 169 18.23 2.58 -16.55
N ASP A 170 19.08 2.22 -17.51
CA ASP A 170 20.07 3.12 -18.12
C ASP A 170 19.87 3.21 -19.63
N PRO A 171 18.86 3.97 -20.11
CA PRO A 171 18.56 4.06 -21.54
C PRO A 171 19.73 4.60 -22.38
N LYS A 172 20.61 5.40 -21.77
CA LYS A 172 21.78 5.99 -22.45
C LYS A 172 23.04 5.13 -22.34
N GLY A 173 23.04 4.10 -21.50
CA GLY A 173 24.21 3.24 -21.28
C GLY A 173 25.42 3.96 -20.66
N THR A 174 25.19 5.07 -19.95
CA THR A 174 26.27 5.93 -19.42
C THR A 174 26.68 5.57 -17.99
N LEU A 175 25.77 5.01 -17.18
CA LEU A 175 26.03 4.77 -15.77
C LEU A 175 27.12 3.73 -15.56
N LEU A 176 27.03 2.58 -16.23
CA LEU A 176 27.97 1.49 -16.03
C LEU A 176 29.42 1.88 -16.41
N PRO A 177 29.70 2.51 -17.58
CA PRO A 177 31.04 2.99 -17.90
C PRO A 177 31.59 4.02 -16.91
N GLU A 178 30.75 4.93 -16.41
CA GLU A 178 31.20 6.06 -15.59
C GLU A 178 31.41 5.72 -14.11
N ILE A 179 30.58 4.85 -13.54
CA ILE A 179 30.62 4.53 -12.09
C ILE A 179 30.79 3.04 -11.79
N GLY A 180 30.81 2.17 -12.81
CA GLY A 180 30.95 0.72 -12.63
C GLY A 180 32.20 0.31 -11.86
N SER A 181 33.36 0.88 -12.21
CA SER A 181 34.62 0.59 -11.50
C SER A 181 34.57 1.02 -10.03
N PHE A 182 33.81 2.06 -9.68
CA PHE A 182 33.62 2.43 -8.27
C PHE A 182 32.79 1.37 -7.53
N LEU A 183 31.68 0.92 -8.12
CA LEU A 183 30.82 -0.11 -7.53
C LEU A 183 31.57 -1.44 -7.36
N GLU A 184 32.41 -1.82 -8.33
CA GLU A 184 33.27 -2.99 -8.23
C GLU A 184 34.28 -2.88 -7.07
N ARG A 185 34.91 -1.71 -6.90
CA ARG A 185 35.78 -1.45 -5.74
C ARG A 185 35.03 -1.53 -4.40
N LYS A 186 33.75 -1.15 -4.40
CA LYS A 186 32.82 -1.33 -3.27
C LYS A 186 32.29 -2.77 -3.14
N LYS A 187 32.85 -3.73 -3.89
CA LYS A 187 32.53 -5.17 -3.87
C LYS A 187 31.11 -5.51 -4.32
N TYR A 188 30.51 -4.66 -5.16
CA TYR A 188 29.23 -4.99 -5.80
C TYR A 188 29.40 -6.07 -6.87
N ARG A 189 28.47 -7.04 -6.88
CA ARG A 189 28.29 -7.94 -8.02
C ARG A 189 27.47 -7.23 -9.09
N ILE A 190 28.14 -6.70 -10.10
CA ILE A 190 27.49 -5.97 -11.18
C ILE A 190 26.92 -6.98 -12.20
N LYS A 191 25.64 -6.78 -12.56
CA LYS A 191 24.96 -7.52 -13.63
C LYS A 191 24.39 -6.54 -14.65
N CYS A 192 24.61 -6.80 -15.94
CA CYS A 192 24.14 -5.94 -17.02
C CYS A 192 23.29 -6.73 -18.01
N LEU A 193 22.01 -6.35 -18.13
CA LEU A 193 21.13 -6.80 -19.20
C LEU A 193 21.09 -5.69 -20.27
N ASN A 194 21.83 -5.90 -21.35
CA ASN A 194 21.85 -4.99 -22.49
C ASN A 194 20.93 -5.54 -23.59
N LEU A 195 19.82 -4.83 -23.85
CA LEU A 195 18.83 -5.21 -24.86
C LEU A 195 19.11 -4.59 -26.25
N ILE A 196 20.14 -3.75 -26.37
CA ILE A 196 20.56 -3.14 -27.64
C ILE A 196 21.71 -3.94 -28.26
N ASN A 197 22.74 -4.24 -27.45
CA ASN A 197 23.89 -5.02 -27.89
C ASN A 197 24.01 -6.32 -27.07
N PHE A 198 23.48 -7.40 -27.62
CA PHE A 198 23.49 -8.72 -26.97
C PHE A 198 24.90 -9.28 -26.75
N LYS A 199 25.91 -8.87 -27.53
CA LYS A 199 27.32 -9.29 -27.29
C LYS A 199 27.88 -8.72 -25.99
N LYS A 200 27.34 -7.58 -25.53
CA LYS A 200 27.71 -6.91 -24.26
C LYS A 200 26.67 -7.14 -23.16
N SER A 201 25.80 -8.13 -23.32
CA SER A 201 24.73 -8.46 -22.38
C SER A 201 25.06 -9.74 -21.64
N MET A 202 24.70 -9.81 -20.36
CA MET A 202 24.80 -11.05 -19.60
C MET A 202 23.70 -12.06 -19.93
N ARG A 203 22.78 -11.69 -20.84
CA ARG A 203 21.59 -12.44 -21.25
C ARG A 203 20.66 -12.70 -20.06
N TYR A 204 19.41 -13.06 -20.36
CA TYR A 204 18.41 -13.33 -19.34
C TYR A 204 17.37 -14.29 -19.92
N ASN A 205 17.13 -15.38 -19.19
CA ASN A 205 16.04 -16.30 -19.47
C ASN A 205 15.09 -16.31 -18.27
N PRO A 206 13.87 -15.74 -18.38
CA PRO A 206 12.93 -15.70 -17.27
C PRO A 206 12.40 -17.09 -16.87
N LEU A 207 12.35 -18.05 -17.80
CA LEU A 207 11.86 -19.40 -17.51
C LEU A 207 12.75 -20.15 -16.51
N ALA A 208 14.05 -19.85 -16.50
CA ALA A 208 15.00 -20.41 -15.53
C ALA A 208 14.72 -20.00 -14.07
N TYR A 209 13.88 -18.98 -13.84
CA TYR A 209 13.51 -18.48 -12.52
C TYR A 209 12.12 -18.94 -12.06
N ILE A 210 11.40 -19.72 -12.86
CA ILE A 210 10.10 -20.29 -12.48
C ILE A 210 10.34 -21.41 -11.46
N ARG A 211 9.71 -21.31 -10.29
CA ARG A 211 9.78 -22.32 -9.21
C ARG A 211 8.42 -22.91 -8.86
N SER A 212 7.35 -22.32 -9.39
CA SER A 212 5.97 -22.70 -9.09
C SER A 212 5.04 -22.23 -10.21
N GLU A 213 3.85 -22.84 -10.28
CA GLU A 213 2.79 -22.40 -11.20
C GLU A 213 2.40 -20.93 -11.02
N LYS A 214 2.50 -20.42 -9.78
CA LYS A 214 2.27 -19.01 -9.49
C LYS A 214 3.27 -18.11 -10.22
N ASP A 215 4.50 -18.56 -10.42
CA ASP A 215 5.51 -17.79 -11.14
C ASP A 215 5.27 -17.78 -12.65
N ILE A 216 4.69 -18.85 -13.21
CA ILE A 216 4.18 -18.86 -14.60
C ILE A 216 3.15 -17.75 -14.76
N LEU A 217 2.13 -17.70 -13.89
CA LEU A 217 1.09 -16.68 -13.96
C LEU A 217 1.66 -15.25 -13.80
N LYS A 218 2.66 -15.05 -12.93
CA LYS A 218 3.34 -13.76 -12.80
C LYS A 218 4.08 -13.37 -14.07
N LEU A 219 4.80 -14.30 -14.69
CA LEU A 219 5.54 -14.05 -15.92
C LEU A 219 4.59 -13.69 -17.07
N VAL A 220 3.52 -14.46 -17.24
CA VAL A 220 2.48 -14.20 -18.24
C VAL A 220 1.86 -12.82 -18.05
N ASN A 221 1.47 -12.47 -16.81
CA ASN A 221 0.93 -11.13 -16.54
C ASN A 221 1.97 -10.03 -16.84
N ALA A 222 3.24 -10.25 -16.52
CA ALA A 222 4.30 -9.29 -16.83
C ALA A 222 4.48 -9.13 -18.35
N LEU A 223 4.40 -10.19 -19.15
CA LEU A 223 4.46 -10.11 -20.61
C LEU A 223 3.29 -9.29 -21.16
N ILE A 224 2.06 -9.68 -20.82
CA ILE A 224 0.84 -9.02 -21.31
C ILE A 224 0.79 -7.54 -20.93
N MET A 225 1.16 -7.19 -19.69
CA MET A 225 1.17 -5.78 -19.26
C MET A 225 2.17 -4.92 -20.03
N ASN A 226 3.25 -5.50 -20.55
CA ASN A 226 4.30 -4.76 -21.29
C ASN A 226 4.11 -4.81 -22.82
N THR A 227 3.19 -5.61 -23.34
CA THR A 227 2.83 -5.65 -24.77
C THR A 227 1.57 -4.85 -25.09
N LYS A 228 0.75 -4.51 -24.09
CA LYS A 228 -0.38 -3.58 -24.26
C LYS A 228 0.12 -2.17 -24.61
N GLY A 229 -0.40 -1.59 -25.70
CA GLY A 229 -0.07 -0.24 -26.12
C GLY A 229 -0.51 0.82 -25.10
N GLU A 230 0.23 1.94 -25.02
CA GLU A 230 -0.16 3.08 -24.19
C GLU A 230 -1.50 3.65 -24.67
N GLY A 231 -2.58 3.43 -23.92
CA GLY A 231 -3.88 4.05 -24.20
C GLY A 231 -5.08 3.09 -24.23
N GLU A 232 -4.86 1.78 -24.32
CA GLU A 232 -5.94 0.81 -24.18
C GLU A 232 -6.36 0.68 -22.72
N LYS A 233 -7.28 1.56 -22.29
CA LYS A 233 -8.19 1.26 -21.18
C LYS A 233 -9.21 0.21 -21.62
N SER A 234 -8.76 -0.93 -22.13
CA SER A 234 -9.64 -2.08 -22.19
C SER A 234 -9.65 -2.71 -20.80
N SER A 235 -10.86 -2.96 -20.31
CA SER A 235 -11.18 -3.79 -19.17
C SER A 235 -10.48 -5.17 -19.28
N GLU A 236 -10.79 -6.14 -18.43
CA GLU A 236 -10.39 -7.52 -18.71
C GLU A 236 -11.09 -8.04 -19.99
N ASP A 237 -10.62 -7.59 -21.15
CA ASP A 237 -11.13 -7.95 -22.45
C ASP A 237 -10.99 -9.47 -22.65
N PHE A 238 -11.92 -10.05 -23.39
CA PHE A 238 -11.95 -11.47 -23.70
C PHE A 238 -10.59 -11.94 -24.24
N TRP A 239 -10.00 -11.16 -25.16
CA TRP A 239 -8.70 -11.43 -25.77
C TRP A 239 -7.56 -11.51 -24.75
N VAL A 240 -7.57 -10.64 -23.73
CA VAL A 240 -6.57 -10.64 -22.65
C VAL A 240 -6.69 -11.88 -21.78
N LYS A 241 -7.93 -12.37 -21.55
CA LYS A 241 -8.15 -13.62 -20.80
C LYS A 241 -7.70 -14.83 -21.61
N ALA A 242 -8.01 -14.86 -22.90
CA ALA A 242 -7.58 -15.92 -23.81
C ALA A 242 -6.05 -15.97 -23.92
N GLU A 243 -5.39 -14.84 -24.16
CA GLU A 243 -3.93 -14.71 -24.21
C GLU A 243 -3.28 -15.19 -22.90
N ARG A 244 -3.85 -14.80 -21.75
CA ARG A 244 -3.35 -15.25 -20.44
C ARG A 244 -3.45 -16.76 -20.26
N LEU A 245 -4.58 -17.38 -20.62
CA LEU A 245 -4.75 -18.82 -20.54
C LEU A 245 -3.78 -19.54 -21.48
N TYR A 246 -3.64 -19.04 -22.70
CA TYR A 246 -2.80 -19.61 -23.72
C TYR A 246 -1.31 -19.56 -23.36
N TYR A 247 -0.76 -18.39 -23.01
CA TYR A 247 0.63 -18.31 -22.56
C TYR A 247 0.88 -19.11 -21.27
N SER A 248 -0.10 -19.19 -20.36
CA SER A 248 0.03 -20.03 -19.16
C SER A 248 0.12 -21.51 -19.52
N ALA A 249 -0.63 -21.95 -20.53
CA ALA A 249 -0.57 -23.32 -21.05
C ALA A 249 0.80 -23.59 -21.68
N LEU A 250 1.24 -22.76 -22.63
CA LEU A 250 2.51 -22.97 -23.34
C LEU A 250 3.72 -22.92 -22.41
N ILE A 251 3.81 -21.90 -21.55
CA ILE A 251 4.93 -21.78 -20.60
C ILE A 251 4.86 -22.92 -19.57
N GLY A 252 3.66 -23.34 -19.16
CA GLY A 252 3.48 -24.52 -18.32
C GLY A 252 4.00 -25.79 -18.99
N TYR A 253 3.65 -26.01 -20.25
CA TYR A 253 4.15 -27.14 -21.04
C TYR A 253 5.68 -27.13 -21.10
N ILE A 254 6.28 -26.00 -21.50
CA ILE A 254 7.73 -25.86 -21.60
C ILE A 254 8.40 -26.13 -20.24
N TRP A 255 7.83 -25.62 -19.15
CA TRP A 255 8.46 -25.74 -17.83
C TRP A 255 8.42 -27.17 -17.26
N TYR A 256 7.31 -27.89 -17.46
CA TYR A 256 7.14 -29.25 -16.97
C TYR A 256 7.76 -30.30 -17.91
N GLU A 257 7.51 -30.21 -19.22
CA GLU A 257 7.79 -31.28 -20.17
C GLU A 257 9.08 -31.07 -20.98
N ALA A 258 9.42 -29.82 -21.32
CA ALA A 258 10.57 -29.58 -22.19
C ALA A 258 11.91 -29.83 -21.44
N PRO A 259 12.95 -30.30 -22.15
CA PRO A 259 14.29 -30.45 -21.59
C PRO A 259 14.87 -29.07 -21.21
N GLU A 260 15.83 -29.05 -20.27
CA GLU A 260 16.29 -27.79 -19.64
C GLU A 260 16.83 -26.77 -20.66
N GLU A 261 17.50 -27.24 -21.70
CA GLU A 261 18.01 -26.45 -22.83
C GLU A 261 16.90 -25.73 -23.63
N GLU A 262 15.72 -26.32 -23.72
CA GLU A 262 14.56 -25.80 -24.44
C GLU A 262 13.63 -24.95 -23.55
N ARG A 263 13.95 -24.79 -22.27
CA ARG A 263 13.16 -23.96 -21.34
C ARG A 263 13.42 -22.48 -21.54
N ASN A 264 13.14 -21.95 -22.72
CA ASN A 264 13.47 -20.59 -23.12
C ASN A 264 12.40 -19.96 -24.03
N PHE A 265 12.55 -18.67 -24.34
CA PHE A 265 11.58 -17.94 -25.17
C PHE A 265 11.59 -18.31 -26.65
N ILE A 266 12.66 -18.93 -27.16
CA ILE A 266 12.68 -19.41 -28.55
C ILE A 266 11.64 -20.52 -28.69
N THR A 267 11.67 -21.52 -27.81
CA THR A 267 10.68 -22.60 -27.78
C THR A 267 9.25 -22.08 -27.58
N LEU A 268 9.06 -21.05 -26.75
CA LEU A 268 7.75 -20.40 -26.64
C LEU A 268 7.29 -19.79 -27.96
N LEU A 269 8.16 -19.10 -28.69
CA LEU A 269 7.84 -18.53 -30.00
C LEU A 269 7.59 -19.62 -31.04
N ASP A 270 8.36 -20.71 -31.01
CA ASP A 270 8.18 -21.85 -31.92
C ASP A 270 6.82 -22.52 -31.71
N LEU A 271 6.40 -22.73 -30.44
CA LEU A 271 5.06 -23.22 -30.13
C LEU A 271 3.97 -22.24 -30.58
N ILE A 272 4.17 -20.93 -30.40
CA ILE A 272 3.20 -19.93 -30.88
C ILE A 272 3.07 -19.99 -32.41
N ASN A 273 4.18 -20.08 -33.14
CA ASN A 273 4.19 -20.17 -34.60
C ASN A 273 3.60 -21.49 -35.10
N ALA A 274 3.74 -22.58 -34.34
CA ALA A 274 3.18 -23.87 -34.66
C ALA A 274 1.67 -23.98 -34.36
N SER A 275 1.07 -22.99 -33.71
CA SER A 275 -0.36 -22.96 -33.39
C SER A 275 -1.20 -22.31 -34.48
N GLU A 276 -1.06 -22.80 -35.70
CA GLU A 276 -1.88 -22.39 -36.82
C GLU A 276 -3.36 -22.75 -36.56
N ALA A 277 -4.25 -21.77 -36.76
CA ALA A 277 -5.68 -22.00 -36.82
C ALA A 277 -6.14 -21.87 -38.28
N ARG A 278 -6.97 -22.81 -38.73
CA ARG A 278 -7.62 -22.77 -40.05
C ARG A 278 -9.10 -22.53 -39.85
N GLU A 279 -9.63 -21.45 -40.41
CA GLU A 279 -11.05 -21.09 -40.27
C GLU A 279 -11.95 -21.95 -41.18
N ASP A 280 -11.37 -22.56 -42.21
CA ASP A 280 -12.05 -23.35 -43.24
C ASP A 280 -12.11 -24.86 -42.94
N ASP A 281 -11.44 -25.32 -41.88
CA ASP A 281 -11.37 -26.73 -41.48
C ASP A 281 -11.47 -26.86 -39.96
N GLU A 282 -12.69 -27.10 -39.45
CA GLU A 282 -12.97 -27.27 -38.02
C GLU A 282 -12.33 -28.54 -37.43
N GLU A 283 -11.98 -29.53 -38.27
CA GLU A 283 -11.30 -30.76 -37.84
C GLU A 283 -9.77 -30.60 -37.78
N TYR A 284 -9.24 -29.50 -38.31
CA TYR A 284 -7.80 -29.25 -38.30
C TYR A 284 -7.26 -29.13 -36.87
N GLN A 285 -6.28 -29.97 -36.56
CA GLN A 285 -5.52 -29.89 -35.32
C GLN A 285 -4.12 -29.32 -35.61
N SER A 286 -3.77 -28.25 -34.92
CA SER A 286 -2.40 -27.74 -34.96
C SER A 286 -1.44 -28.74 -34.31
N PRO A 287 -0.13 -28.71 -34.64
CA PRO A 287 0.90 -29.44 -33.91
C PRO A 287 0.81 -29.25 -32.38
N VAL A 288 0.41 -28.07 -31.92
CA VAL A 288 0.21 -27.76 -30.49
C VAL A 288 -1.06 -28.41 -29.94
N ASP A 289 -2.15 -28.46 -30.69
CA ASP A 289 -3.35 -29.20 -30.26
C ASP A 289 -3.03 -30.68 -30.02
N ILE A 290 -2.30 -31.32 -30.96
CA ILE A 290 -1.86 -32.71 -30.85
C ILE A 290 -0.95 -32.88 -29.62
N LEU A 291 -0.01 -31.95 -29.40
CA LEU A 291 0.90 -31.94 -28.26
C LEU A 291 0.16 -31.95 -26.92
N PHE A 292 -0.86 -31.09 -26.79
CA PHE A 292 -1.67 -31.01 -25.56
C PHE A 292 -2.61 -32.20 -25.42
N GLN A 293 -3.14 -32.76 -26.51
CA GLN A 293 -3.94 -33.99 -26.46
C GLN A 293 -3.12 -35.17 -25.94
N GLN A 294 -1.90 -35.36 -26.45
CA GLN A 294 -1.00 -36.41 -25.97
C GLN A 294 -0.61 -36.25 -24.50
N LEU A 295 -0.43 -35.00 -24.05
CA LEU A 295 -0.17 -34.72 -22.63
C LEU A 295 -1.41 -34.97 -21.77
N GLU A 296 -2.60 -34.64 -22.26
CA GLU A 296 -3.88 -34.88 -21.58
C GLU A 296 -4.19 -36.37 -21.42
N GLU A 297 -3.85 -37.19 -22.42
CA GLU A 297 -3.99 -38.65 -22.35
C GLU A 297 -3.09 -39.27 -21.26
N LYS A 298 -1.90 -38.71 -21.04
CA LYS A 298 -0.95 -39.17 -20.01
C LYS A 298 -1.30 -38.63 -18.63
N GLU A 299 -1.53 -37.32 -18.54
CA GLU A 299 -1.75 -36.59 -17.29
C GLU A 299 -2.91 -35.58 -17.42
N PRO A 300 -4.18 -36.03 -17.28
CA PRO A 300 -5.35 -35.16 -17.45
C PRO A 300 -5.41 -33.99 -16.45
N ASP A 301 -4.75 -34.16 -15.30
CA ASP A 301 -4.72 -33.18 -14.21
C ASP A 301 -3.56 -32.18 -14.29
N HIS A 302 -2.74 -32.26 -15.34
CA HIS A 302 -1.57 -31.42 -15.54
C HIS A 302 -1.96 -29.93 -15.67
N PHE A 303 -1.17 -29.03 -15.07
CA PHE A 303 -1.45 -27.59 -15.06
C PHE A 303 -1.60 -27.02 -16.47
N ALA A 304 -0.66 -27.36 -17.36
CA ALA A 304 -0.64 -26.85 -18.74
C ALA A 304 -1.91 -27.28 -19.51
N VAL A 305 -2.33 -28.55 -19.36
CA VAL A 305 -3.55 -29.10 -19.97
C VAL A 305 -4.78 -28.38 -19.47
N LYS A 306 -4.90 -28.16 -18.16
CA LYS A 306 -6.01 -27.40 -17.56
C LYS A 306 -6.13 -25.98 -18.10
N GLN A 307 -5.01 -25.28 -18.32
CA GLN A 307 -5.05 -23.94 -18.92
C GLN A 307 -5.41 -23.99 -20.40
N TYR A 308 -4.87 -24.96 -21.15
CA TYR A 308 -5.15 -25.13 -22.58
C TYR A 308 -6.61 -25.46 -22.85
N ARG A 309 -7.19 -26.39 -22.08
CA ARG A 309 -8.60 -26.76 -22.16
C ARG A 309 -9.51 -25.55 -21.94
N LYS A 310 -9.21 -24.73 -20.92
CA LYS A 310 -9.96 -23.48 -20.66
C LYS A 310 -9.81 -22.47 -21.79
N PHE A 311 -8.63 -22.38 -22.40
CA PHE A 311 -8.40 -21.53 -23.58
C PHE A 311 -9.25 -21.98 -24.77
N LYS A 312 -9.25 -23.27 -25.13
CA LYS A 312 -10.07 -23.81 -26.23
C LYS A 312 -11.57 -23.62 -25.99
N MET A 313 -12.04 -23.82 -24.76
CA MET A 313 -13.44 -23.53 -24.39
C MET A 313 -13.79 -22.05 -24.58
N ALA A 314 -12.91 -21.14 -24.13
CA ALA A 314 -13.13 -19.72 -24.30
C ALA A 314 -13.14 -19.29 -25.78
N ALA A 315 -12.24 -19.84 -26.59
CA ALA A 315 -12.15 -19.54 -28.03
C ALA A 315 -13.36 -20.08 -28.83
N GLY A 316 -13.80 -21.31 -28.56
CA GLY A 316 -14.95 -21.92 -29.25
C GLY A 316 -16.28 -21.19 -29.02
N ASP A 317 -16.49 -20.64 -27.82
CA ASP A 317 -17.68 -19.82 -27.49
C ASP A 317 -17.75 -18.48 -28.27
N VAL A 318 -16.63 -18.02 -28.84
CA VAL A 318 -16.56 -16.76 -29.61
C VAL A 318 -16.68 -17.00 -31.11
N CYS A 319 -16.08 -18.07 -31.65
CA CYS A 319 -16.26 -18.43 -33.07
C CYS A 319 -17.67 -18.93 -33.39
N SER A 320 -18.42 -19.40 -32.39
CA SER A 320 -19.80 -19.88 -32.54
C SER A 320 -20.88 -18.78 -32.48
N LYS A 321 -20.48 -17.51 -32.26
CA LYS A 321 -21.38 -16.33 -32.22
C LYS A 321 -21.13 -15.41 -33.41
#